data_AF-G7WAF9-F1
#
_entry.id   AF-G7WAF9-F1
#
_cell.length_a   1.000
_cell.length_b   1.000
_cell.length_c   1.000
_cell.angle_alpha   90.00
_cell.angle_beta   90.00
_cell.angle_gamma   90.00
#
_symmetry.space_group_name_H-M   'P 1'
#
loop_
_entity.id
_entity.type
_entity.pdbx_description
1 polymer ?
#
loop_
_entity_poly.entity_id
_entity_poly.type
_entity_poly.pdbx_seq_one_letter_code
_entity_poly.pdbx_strand_id
1 'polypeptide(L)' 'MEKPQSNPSRMVVVEDKYSGERFLVDLLRGETYDKNQFTKITYEVPLKKEFWDLPRLNKSR' A
#
# COMPACT_ATOMS: atom_id res chain seq x y z
N MET A 1 -4.83 -22.37 14.31
CA MET A 1 -5.75 -21.59 13.45
C MET A 1 -5.06 -20.27 13.12
N GLU A 2 -4.51 -20.16 11.93
CA GLU A 2 -4.07 -18.86 11.41
C GLU A 2 -5.30 -17.95 11.36
N LYS A 3 -5.27 -16.82 12.07
CA LYS A 3 -6.38 -15.86 12.03
C LYS A 3 -6.58 -15.47 10.56
N PRO A 4 -7.80 -15.52 10.00
CA PRO A 4 -8.05 -15.00 8.67
C PRO A 4 -7.62 -13.54 8.69
N GLN A 5 -6.55 -13.23 7.98
CA GLN A 5 -6.02 -11.89 7.84
C GLN A 5 -7.15 -11.09 7.18
N SER A 6 -7.87 -10.30 7.98
CA SER A 6 -9.02 -9.53 7.52
C SER A 6 -8.60 -8.80 6.26
N ASN A 7 -9.31 -9.10 5.18
CA ASN A 7 -9.06 -8.55 3.86
C ASN A 7 -8.79 -7.04 4.00
N PRO A 8 -7.60 -6.53 3.60
CA PRO A 8 -7.20 -5.15 3.87
C PRO A 8 -7.98 -4.21 2.95
N SER A 9 -9.22 -3.95 3.32
CA SER A 9 -10.09 -2.96 2.70
C SER A 9 -9.30 -1.65 2.56
N ARG A 10 -9.08 -1.21 1.32
CA ARG A 10 -8.36 0.03 0.93
C ARG A 10 -6.85 0.10 1.25
N MET A 11 -6.11 -1.01 1.28
CA MET A 11 -4.68 -0.91 1.02
C MET A 11 -4.41 -0.65 -0.46
N VAL A 12 -3.48 0.26 -0.74
CA VAL A 12 -3.05 0.59 -2.10
C VAL A 12 -1.54 0.42 -2.21
N VAL A 13 -1.08 -0.03 -3.37
CA VAL A 13 0.34 -0.01 -3.72
C VAL A 13 0.63 1.30 -4.43
N VAL A 14 1.68 1.95 -3.97
CA VAL A 14 2.27 3.12 -4.61
C VAL A 14 3.69 2.80 -5.05
N GLU A 15 4.11 3.36 -6.16
CA GLU A 15 5.46 3.23 -6.72
C GLU A 15 6.16 4.59 -6.64
N ASP A 16 7.39 4.62 -6.13
CA ASP A 16 8.24 5.80 -6.11
C ASP A 16 8.67 6.13 -7.54
N LYS A 17 8.44 7.36 -7.99
CA LYS A 17 8.73 7.79 -9.37
C LYS A 17 10.23 7.89 -9.68
N TYR A 18 11.08 7.97 -8.68
CA TYR A 18 12.53 8.09 -8.82
C TYR A 18 13.23 6.73 -8.70
N SER A 19 12.89 5.93 -7.69
CA SER A 19 13.54 4.64 -7.45
C SER A 19 12.82 3.44 -8.08
N GLY A 20 11.54 3.58 -8.42
CA GLY A 20 10.69 2.46 -8.86
C GLY A 20 10.30 1.50 -7.75
N GLU A 21 10.65 1.80 -6.49
CA GLU A 21 10.30 0.95 -5.35
C GLU A 21 8.81 1.02 -5.04
N ARG A 22 8.25 -0.08 -4.54
CA ARG A 22 6.82 -0.23 -4.29
C ARG A 22 6.53 -0.34 -2.81
N PHE A 23 5.49 0.36 -2.39
CA PHE A 23 5.10 0.42 -0.99
C PHE A 23 3.60 0.25 -0.81
N LEU A 24 3.21 -0.33 0.32
CA LEU A 24 1.82 -0.41 0.76
C LEU A 24 1.46 0.83 1.57
N VAL A 25 0.30 1.38 1.28
CA VAL A 25 -0.31 2.46 2.06
C VAL A 25 -1.67 2.00 2.56
N ASP A 26 -1.89 2.13 3.87
CA ASP A 26 -3.17 1.85 4.49
C ASP A 26 -4.04 3.13 4.55
N LEU A 27 -4.90 3.30 3.55
CA LEU A 27 -5.80 4.46 3.51
C LEU A 27 -6.88 4.43 4.61
N LEU A 28 -7.20 3.26 5.19
CA LEU A 28 -8.16 3.19 6.30
C LEU A 28 -7.57 3.71 7.59
N ARG A 29 -6.28 3.50 7.81
CA ARG A 29 -5.55 4.04 8.97
C ARG A 29 -5.22 5.53 8.83
N GLY A 30 -5.69 6.17 7.76
CA GLY A 30 -5.44 7.59 7.47
C GLY A 30 -4.03 7.84 6.95
N GLU A 31 -3.32 6.83 6.49
CA GLU A 31 -2.00 7.02 5.89
C GLU A 31 -2.13 7.71 4.53
N THR A 32 -1.15 8.56 4.22
CA THR A 32 -1.11 9.38 3.02
C THR A 32 0.28 9.32 2.43
N TYR A 33 0.37 9.36 1.11
CA TYR A 33 1.63 9.46 0.37
C TYR A 33 1.67 10.79 -0.40
N ASP A 34 2.88 11.28 -0.68
CA ASP A 34 3.06 12.43 -1.56
C ASP A 34 2.80 12.01 -3.02
N LYS A 35 1.81 12.63 -3.67
CA LYS A 35 1.46 12.36 -5.07
C LYS A 35 2.49 12.90 -6.06
N ASN A 36 3.37 13.80 -5.63
CA ASN A 36 4.47 14.28 -6.45
C ASN A 36 5.58 13.23 -6.52
N GLN A 37 5.88 12.55 -5.41
CA GLN A 37 6.89 11.50 -5.31
C GLN A 37 6.37 10.12 -5.74
N PHE A 38 5.13 9.77 -5.41
CA PHE A 38 4.59 8.42 -5.60
C PHE A 38 3.43 8.39 -6.58
N THR A 39 3.29 7.28 -7.31
CA THR A 39 2.17 6.97 -8.20
C THR A 39 1.41 5.77 -7.67
N LYS A 40 0.08 5.87 -7.54
CA LYS A 40 -0.76 4.72 -7.20
C LYS A 40 -0.84 3.76 -8.39
N ILE A 41 -0.47 2.49 -8.18
CA ILE A 41 -0.45 1.48 -9.25
C ILE A 41 -1.57 0.43 -9.11
N THR A 42 -2.20 0.30 -7.94
CA THR A 42 -3.31 -0.63 -7.75
C THR A 42 -4.67 0.07 -7.80
N TYR A 43 -5.54 -0.39 -8.70
CA TYR A 43 -6.93 0.09 -8.82
C TYR A 43 -7.96 -0.96 -8.38
N GLU A 44 -7.50 -2.19 -8.12
CA GLU A 44 -8.35 -3.35 -7.78
C GLU A 44 -8.44 -3.57 -6.27
N VAL A 45 -9.63 -3.91 -5.78
CA VAL A 45 -9.91 -4.32 -4.40
C VAL A 45 -10.67 -5.65 -4.46
N PRO A 46 -10.23 -6.72 -3.76
CA PRO A 46 -9.12 -6.77 -2.81
C PRO A 46 -7.73 -6.72 -3.46
N LEU A 47 -6.75 -6.25 -2.70
CA LEU A 47 -5.35 -6.21 -3.14
C LEU A 47 -4.84 -7.63 -3.43
N LYS A 48 -4.20 -7.84 -4.59
CA LYS A 48 -3.61 -9.14 -4.96
C LYS A 48 -2.57 -9.58 -3.94
N LYS A 49 -2.52 -10.89 -3.64
CA LYS A 49 -1.62 -11.49 -2.64
C LYS A 49 -0.15 -11.19 -2.89
N GLU A 50 0.26 -11.06 -4.15
CA GLU A 50 1.64 -10.72 -4.55
C GLU A 50 2.15 -9.40 -3.94
N PHE A 51 1.24 -8.50 -3.57
CA PHE A 51 1.58 -7.20 -3.01
C PHE A 51 1.56 -7.18 -1.48
N TRP A 52 1.16 -8.25 -0.80
CA TRP A 52 0.92 -8.22 0.65
C TRP A 52 2.21 -8.07 1.47
N ASP A 53 3.35 -8.51 0.90
CA ASP A 53 4.66 -8.50 1.55
C ASP A 53 5.50 -7.24 1.25
N LEU A 54 4.95 -6.28 0.49
CA LEU A 54 5.63 -5.03 0.20
C LEU A 54 5.83 -4.18 1.48
N PRO A 55 6.92 -3.40 1.55
CA PRO A 55 7.17 -2.52 2.69
C PRO A 55 6.04 -1.49 2.84
N ARG A 56 5.69 -1.15 4.07
CA ARG A 56 4.65 -0.15 4.36
C ARG A 56 5.23 1.25 4.38
N LEU A 57 4.60 2.16 3.65
CA LEU A 57 4.94 3.58 3.68
C LEU A 57 4.25 4.23 4.89
N ASN A 58 4.81 4.00 6.07
CA ASN A 58 4.36 4.70 7.27
C ASN A 58 4.87 6.14 7.17
N LYS A 59 3.99 7.14 7.26
CA LYS A 59 4.44 8.52 7.47
C LYS A 59 5.19 8.53 8.81
N SER A 60 6.50 8.77 8.78
CA SER A 60 7.26 8.96 10.02
C SER A 60 6.57 10.08 10.80
N ARG A 61 6.12 9.74 12.01
CA ARG A 61 5.31 10.61 12.86
C ARG A 61 6.12 11.82 13.33
#